data_AF-A0A7Y2NCG0-F1
#
_entry.id   AF-A0A7Y2NCG0-F1
#
_cell.length_a   1.000
_cell.length_b   1.000
_cell.length_c   1.000
_cell.angle_alpha   90.00
_cell.angle_beta   90.00
_cell.angle_gamma   90.00
#
_symmetry.space_group_name_H-M   'P 1'
#
loop_
_entity.id
_entity.type
_entity.pdbx_description
1 polymer ?
#
loop_
_entity_poly.entity_id
_entity_poly.type
_entity_poly.pdbx_seq_one_letter_code
_entity_poly.pdbx_strand_id
1 'polypeptide(L)'
;KHRPELAACMAPALEEGRSHNHLLSVVDESRLRAILKRTFDPDEFLSPFGIRSLSKAHEEEPFDIELGGRLFEIGYEPGESQSGLFGGNSNWRGPIWFPINYLLIEALREYHAYYGDRFTIECPTGSGVEMTLGEAAQELARRLVSLFDQNEAGEWTYGARGENPLFFEYFDGDTGRGLGASHQTGWTALVAKLIAELA
;
A
#
# COMPACT_ATOMS: atom_id res chain seq x y z
N LYS A 1 -5.38 -16.76 30.21
CA LYS A 1 -5.19 -17.71 31.34
C LYS A 1 -3.84 -18.42 31.31
N HIS A 2 -3.40 -19.01 30.18
CA HIS A 2 -2.15 -19.79 30.16
C HIS A 2 -0.90 -19.02 29.68
N ARG A 3 -1.04 -17.86 29.01
CA ARG A 3 0.06 -16.98 28.55
C ARG A 3 -0.37 -15.49 28.48
N PRO A 4 -0.64 -14.84 29.63
CA PRO A 4 -1.19 -13.47 29.65
C PRO A 4 -0.28 -12.43 28.97
N GLU A 5 1.03 -12.61 29.02
CA GLU A 5 2.02 -11.73 28.40
C GLU A 5 2.01 -11.76 26.87
N LEU A 6 1.71 -12.92 26.28
CA LEU A 6 1.53 -13.04 24.82
C LEU A 6 0.16 -12.50 24.39
N ALA A 7 -0.88 -12.75 25.18
CA ALA A 7 -2.22 -12.26 24.91
C ALA A 7 -2.33 -10.74 25.03
N ALA A 8 -1.55 -10.11 25.91
CA ALA A 8 -1.51 -8.65 26.07
C ALA A 8 -0.97 -7.92 24.82
N CYS A 9 -0.24 -8.62 23.96
CA CYS A 9 0.28 -8.07 22.70
C CYS A 9 -0.66 -8.26 21.51
N MET A 10 -1.85 -8.81 21.72
CA MET A 10 -2.86 -9.04 20.68
C MET A 10 -4.01 -8.05 20.82
N ALA A 11 -4.71 -7.78 19.72
CA ALA A 11 -6.02 -7.14 19.77
C ALA A 11 -6.92 -7.92 20.76
N PRO A 12 -7.78 -7.23 21.53
CA PRO A 12 -8.57 -7.86 22.58
C PRO A 12 -9.55 -8.87 21.98
N ALA A 13 -9.12 -10.13 21.89
CA ALA A 13 -9.88 -11.23 21.30
C ALA A 13 -11.18 -11.59 22.07
N LEU A 14 -11.39 -10.97 23.23
CA LEU A 14 -12.56 -11.14 24.10
C LEU A 14 -13.52 -9.94 24.04
N GLU A 15 -13.15 -8.85 23.37
CA GLU A 15 -14.06 -7.73 23.12
C GLU A 15 -14.87 -8.01 21.86
N GLU A 16 -16.17 -7.74 21.94
CA GLU A 16 -17.06 -7.85 20.80
C GLU A 16 -16.98 -6.59 19.94
N GLY A 17 -16.81 -6.77 18.64
CA GLY A 17 -16.93 -5.74 17.64
C GLY A 17 -18.39 -5.35 17.40
N ARG A 18 -18.61 -4.45 16.42
CA ARG A 18 -19.93 -3.86 16.14
C ARG A 18 -21.03 -4.91 15.88
N SER A 19 -20.67 -6.04 15.28
CA SER A 19 -21.60 -7.10 14.87
C SER A 19 -21.54 -8.35 15.74
N HIS A 20 -21.15 -8.24 17.01
CA HIS A 20 -20.87 -9.38 17.90
C HIS A 20 -19.77 -10.32 17.37
N ASN A 21 -18.87 -9.79 16.53
CA ASN A 21 -17.73 -10.50 15.96
C ASN A 21 -16.48 -10.22 16.77
N HIS A 22 -15.56 -11.17 16.87
CA HIS A 22 -14.26 -10.97 17.50
C HIS A 22 -13.16 -10.75 16.46
N LEU A 23 -12.17 -9.93 16.81
CA LEU A 23 -10.98 -9.71 15.99
C LEU A 23 -9.80 -10.49 16.55
N LEU A 24 -9.22 -11.37 15.72
CA LEU A 24 -7.98 -12.06 16.04
C LEU A 24 -6.83 -11.41 15.27
N SER A 25 -6.11 -10.49 15.94
CA SER A 25 -4.97 -9.79 15.33
C SER A 25 -3.84 -9.55 16.33
N VAL A 26 -2.61 -9.49 15.84
CA VAL A 26 -1.42 -9.03 16.59
C VAL A 26 -1.29 -7.50 16.59
N VAL A 27 -2.10 -6.82 15.79
CA VAL A 27 -2.16 -5.37 15.68
C VAL A 27 -3.44 -4.90 16.36
N ASP A 28 -3.29 -4.36 17.57
CA ASP A 28 -4.37 -3.67 18.27
C ASP A 28 -4.67 -2.29 17.66
N GLU A 29 -5.69 -1.61 18.19
CA GLU A 29 -6.10 -0.29 17.74
C GLU A 29 -4.96 0.74 17.73
N SER A 30 -4.12 0.75 18.78
CA SER A 30 -3.04 1.74 18.94
C SER A 30 -1.93 1.52 17.92
N ARG A 31 -1.56 0.25 17.69
CA ARG A 31 -0.57 -0.14 16.68
C ARG A 31 -1.10 0.10 15.27
N LEU A 32 -2.38 -0.22 15.03
CA LEU A 32 -3.01 0.04 13.75
C LEU A 32 -2.95 1.52 13.40
N ARG A 33 -3.31 2.40 14.35
CA ARG A 33 -3.23 3.85 14.16
C ARG A 33 -1.80 4.31 13.85
N ALA A 34 -0.80 3.79 14.56
CA ALA A 34 0.61 4.13 14.32
C ALA A 34 1.11 3.68 12.94
N ILE A 35 0.74 2.46 12.51
CA ILE A 35 1.08 1.93 11.19
C ILE A 35 0.42 2.78 10.10
N LEU A 36 -0.91 2.96 10.19
CA LEU A 36 -1.68 3.65 9.15
C LEU A 36 -1.30 5.13 9.02
N LYS A 37 -0.90 5.78 10.13
CA LYS A 37 -0.35 7.14 10.08
C LYS A 37 0.86 7.22 9.14
N ARG A 38 1.77 6.24 9.17
CA ARG A 38 2.94 6.22 8.27
C ARG A 38 2.56 5.71 6.87
N THR A 39 1.65 4.74 6.78
CA THR A 39 1.21 4.16 5.49
C THR A 39 0.50 5.19 4.62
N PHE A 40 -0.36 6.02 5.20
CA PHE A 40 -1.13 7.05 4.48
C PHE A 40 -0.44 8.42 4.44
N ASP A 41 0.84 8.49 4.80
CA ASP A 41 1.64 9.71 4.72
C ASP A 41 2.25 9.88 3.31
N PRO A 42 1.95 10.98 2.59
CA PRO A 42 2.48 11.25 1.25
C PRO A 42 4.01 11.32 1.17
N ASP A 43 4.66 11.79 2.25
CA ASP A 43 6.11 11.91 2.35
C ASP A 43 6.78 10.57 2.70
N GLU A 44 5.97 9.52 2.89
CA GLU A 44 6.39 8.17 3.21
C GLU A 44 5.88 7.19 2.15
N PHE A 45 4.81 6.46 2.45
CA PHE A 45 4.35 5.34 1.65
C PHE A 45 3.22 5.70 0.68
N LEU A 46 2.43 6.74 0.95
CA LEU A 46 1.26 7.05 0.13
C LEU A 46 1.66 7.77 -1.16
N SER A 47 1.54 7.07 -2.28
CA SER A 47 1.64 7.61 -3.62
C SER A 47 0.26 8.04 -4.14
N PRO A 48 0.18 8.95 -5.13
CA PRO A 48 -1.03 9.14 -5.93
C PRO A 48 -1.59 7.84 -6.54
N PHE A 49 -0.77 6.80 -6.68
CA PHE A 49 -1.11 5.56 -7.38
C PHE A 49 -1.23 4.32 -6.47
N GLY A 50 -1.00 4.46 -5.17
CA GLY A 50 -1.05 3.34 -4.21
C GLY A 50 -0.08 3.50 -3.04
N ILE A 51 0.26 2.39 -2.39
CA ILE A 51 1.29 2.30 -1.35
C ILE A 51 2.61 1.84 -1.97
N ARG A 52 3.67 2.63 -1.76
CA ARG A 52 5.05 2.37 -2.16
C ARG A 52 5.61 1.15 -1.42
N SER A 53 6.51 0.41 -2.07
CA SER A 53 7.20 -0.73 -1.45
C SER A 53 8.27 -0.33 -0.43
N LEU A 54 8.80 0.89 -0.54
CA LEU A 54 9.72 1.51 0.40
C LEU A 54 9.26 2.94 0.66
N SER A 55 9.45 3.43 1.88
CA SER A 55 9.13 4.81 2.21
C SER A 55 9.96 5.78 1.36
N LYS A 56 9.31 6.83 0.87
CA LYS A 56 9.94 7.95 0.19
C LYS A 56 10.95 8.71 1.07
N ALA A 57 10.83 8.65 2.39
CA ALA A 57 11.82 9.25 3.30
C ALA A 57 13.25 8.71 3.07
N HIS A 58 13.40 7.49 2.54
CA HIS A 58 14.69 6.93 2.16
C HIS A 58 15.30 7.55 0.89
N GLU A 59 14.65 8.52 0.27
CA GLU A 59 15.24 9.40 -0.73
C GLU A 59 16.24 10.38 -0.08
N GLU A 60 15.87 10.94 1.08
CA GLU A 60 16.72 11.89 1.83
C GLU A 60 17.61 11.19 2.87
N GLU A 61 17.08 10.14 3.51
CA GLU A 61 17.78 9.35 4.54
C GLU A 61 17.80 7.86 4.18
N PRO A 62 18.69 7.43 3.26
CA PRO A 62 18.85 6.02 2.92
C PRO A 62 19.17 5.15 4.14
N PHE A 63 18.72 3.90 4.11
CA PHE A 63 19.11 2.93 5.14
C PHE A 63 20.47 2.33 4.80
N ASP A 64 21.46 2.50 5.68
CA ASP A 64 22.79 1.96 5.51
C ASP A 64 23.18 0.95 6.60
N ILE A 65 23.99 -0.04 6.23
CA ILE A 65 24.63 -0.97 7.17
C ILE A 65 26.10 -1.20 6.79
N GLU A 66 26.96 -1.33 7.80
CA GLU A 66 28.33 -1.77 7.60
C GLU A 66 28.46 -3.28 7.87
N LEU A 67 28.86 -4.05 6.85
CA LEU A 67 29.14 -5.48 6.96
C LEU A 67 30.51 -5.81 6.38
N GLY A 68 31.41 -6.28 7.25
CA GLY A 68 32.75 -6.70 6.83
C GLY A 68 33.59 -5.57 6.22
N GLY A 69 33.46 -4.34 6.75
CA GLY A 69 34.19 -3.16 6.27
C GLY A 69 33.67 -2.59 4.94
N ARG A 70 32.46 -2.98 4.53
CA ARG A 70 31.77 -2.44 3.36
C ARG A 70 30.45 -1.82 3.79
N LEU A 71 30.19 -0.62 3.29
CA LEU A 71 28.92 0.06 3.42
C LEU A 71 27.94 -0.47 2.36
N PHE A 72 26.75 -0.87 2.80
CA PHE A 72 25.62 -1.23 1.94
C PHE A 72 24.49 -0.24 2.21
N GLU A 73 23.91 0.33 1.15
CA GLU A 73 22.89 1.36 1.25
C GLU A 73 21.65 0.97 0.42
N ILE A 74 20.47 1.29 0.95
CA ILE A 74 19.18 1.15 0.29
C ILE A 74 18.46 2.49 0.36
N GLY A 75 18.37 3.16 -0.78
CA GLY A 75 17.58 4.37 -0.96
C GLY A 75 16.24 4.11 -1.66
N TYR A 76 15.39 5.14 -1.67
CA TYR A 76 14.14 5.14 -2.44
C TYR A 76 14.41 5.23 -3.95
N GLU A 77 13.85 4.30 -4.71
CA GLU A 77 13.93 4.20 -6.15
C GLU A 77 12.52 3.92 -6.70
N PRO A 78 11.76 4.94 -7.18
CA PRO A 78 10.35 4.78 -7.50
C PRO A 78 10.09 3.84 -8.68
N GLY A 79 11.07 3.65 -9.58
CA GLY A 79 10.91 2.93 -10.85
C GLY A 79 12.06 1.97 -11.15
N GLU A 80 13.00 2.36 -12.00
CA GLU A 80 14.20 1.57 -12.28
C GLU A 80 15.31 1.83 -11.24
N SER A 81 16.17 0.85 -11.02
CA SER A 81 17.31 0.93 -10.11
C SER A 81 18.39 1.86 -10.65
N GLN A 82 19.01 2.64 -9.77
CA GLN A 82 20.15 3.51 -10.09
C GLN A 82 21.45 2.70 -10.30
N SER A 83 21.45 1.43 -9.90
CA SER A 83 22.54 0.48 -10.13
C SER A 83 22.15 -0.62 -11.12
N GLY A 84 23.16 -1.22 -11.78
CA GLY A 84 22.96 -2.39 -12.64
C GLY A 84 22.62 -3.69 -11.89
N LEU A 85 22.51 -3.66 -10.55
CA LEU A 85 22.08 -4.81 -9.77
C LEU A 85 20.68 -5.24 -10.21
N PHE A 86 20.46 -6.56 -10.29
CA PHE A 86 19.20 -7.15 -10.76
C PHE A 86 18.73 -6.65 -12.14
N GLY A 87 19.68 -6.28 -13.02
CA GLY A 87 19.36 -5.82 -14.37
C GLY A 87 18.73 -4.44 -14.44
N GLY A 88 18.93 -3.59 -13.42
CA GLY A 88 18.35 -2.25 -13.37
C GLY A 88 16.94 -2.21 -12.78
N ASN A 89 16.47 -3.29 -12.13
CA ASN A 89 15.17 -3.33 -11.47
C ASN A 89 15.30 -2.91 -9.99
N SER A 90 14.57 -1.87 -9.57
CA SER A 90 14.53 -1.41 -8.18
C SER A 90 13.78 -2.37 -7.25
N ASN A 91 12.96 -3.25 -7.83
CA ASN A 91 12.11 -4.24 -7.18
C ASN A 91 11.23 -3.63 -6.08
N TRP A 92 11.62 -3.85 -4.83
CA TRP A 92 10.86 -3.49 -3.63
C TRP A 92 11.38 -2.21 -2.96
N ARG A 93 12.11 -1.37 -3.71
CA ARG A 93 12.73 -0.13 -3.20
C ARG A 93 11.94 1.14 -3.48
N GLY A 94 10.63 1.04 -3.74
CA GLY A 94 9.82 2.21 -4.00
C GLY A 94 8.60 2.02 -4.89
N PRO A 95 8.61 1.14 -5.91
CA PRO A 95 7.47 0.97 -6.80
C PRO A 95 6.20 0.48 -6.09
N ILE A 96 5.06 0.64 -6.75
CA ILE A 96 3.75 0.13 -6.36
C ILE A 96 3.59 -1.30 -6.87
N TRP A 97 3.23 -2.21 -5.96
CA TRP A 97 2.95 -3.61 -6.26
C TRP A 97 1.51 -3.94 -5.86
N PHE A 98 0.75 -4.51 -6.81
CA PHE A 98 -0.66 -4.88 -6.62
C PHE A 98 -0.89 -5.86 -5.46
N PRO A 99 -0.11 -6.95 -5.25
CA PRO A 99 -0.37 -7.91 -4.19
C PRO A 99 -0.46 -7.29 -2.80
N ILE A 100 0.53 -6.46 -2.44
CA ILE A 100 0.63 -5.88 -1.10
C ILE A 100 -0.46 -4.81 -0.90
N ASN A 101 -0.69 -3.99 -1.92
CA ASN A 101 -1.75 -2.99 -1.90
C ASN A 101 -3.13 -3.64 -1.75
N TYR A 102 -3.40 -4.69 -2.51
CA TYR A 102 -4.64 -5.43 -2.44
C TYR A 102 -4.85 -6.10 -1.07
N LEU A 103 -3.82 -6.75 -0.51
CA LEU A 103 -3.89 -7.31 0.84
C LEU A 103 -4.14 -6.26 1.92
N LEU A 104 -3.56 -5.06 1.76
CA LEU A 104 -3.83 -3.95 2.67
C LEU A 104 -5.28 -3.47 2.58
N ILE A 105 -5.85 -3.36 1.37
CA ILE A 105 -7.27 -3.03 1.17
C ILE A 105 -8.16 -4.05 1.88
N GLU A 106 -7.90 -5.35 1.71
CA GLU A 106 -8.67 -6.40 2.38
C GLU A 106 -8.52 -6.32 3.90
N ALA A 107 -7.32 -6.11 4.41
CA ALA A 107 -7.09 -5.93 5.84
C ALA A 107 -7.87 -4.72 6.40
N LEU A 108 -7.84 -3.58 5.72
CA LEU A 108 -8.60 -2.38 6.12
C LEU A 108 -10.10 -2.66 6.18
N ARG A 109 -10.64 -3.43 5.23
CA ARG A 109 -12.04 -3.87 5.22
C ARG A 109 -12.37 -4.79 6.39
N GLU A 110 -11.49 -5.74 6.73
CA GLU A 110 -11.66 -6.61 7.89
C GLU A 110 -11.65 -5.83 9.21
N TYR A 111 -10.71 -4.89 9.38
CA TYR A 111 -10.70 -4.02 10.56
C TYR A 111 -11.92 -3.09 10.59
N HIS A 112 -12.37 -2.58 9.44
CA HIS A 112 -13.59 -1.79 9.37
C HIS A 112 -14.82 -2.60 9.78
N ALA A 113 -14.93 -3.86 9.37
CA ALA A 113 -16.04 -4.74 9.78
C ALA A 113 -16.08 -4.94 11.30
N TYR A 114 -14.92 -4.91 11.98
CA TYR A 114 -14.83 -5.01 13.43
C TYR A 114 -15.10 -3.69 14.16
N TYR A 115 -14.36 -2.62 13.81
CA TYR A 115 -14.45 -1.33 14.49
C TYR A 115 -15.68 -0.53 14.05
N GLY A 116 -16.07 -0.61 12.79
CA GLY A 116 -17.09 0.22 12.16
C GLY A 116 -16.66 1.69 12.08
N ASP A 117 -17.64 2.58 12.14
CA ASP A 117 -17.46 4.01 11.90
C ASP A 117 -16.81 4.74 13.09
N ARG A 118 -16.57 4.03 14.20
CA ARG A 118 -15.96 4.60 15.42
C ARG A 118 -14.45 4.81 15.31
N PHE A 119 -13.81 4.10 14.38
CA PHE A 119 -12.37 4.19 14.17
C PHE A 119 -12.09 4.92 12.85
N THR A 120 -11.58 6.14 12.98
CA THR A 120 -11.12 6.95 11.87
C THR A 120 -9.62 7.17 11.93
N ILE A 121 -9.05 7.45 10.76
CA ILE A 121 -7.67 7.86 10.55
C ILE A 121 -7.67 9.10 9.65
N GLU A 122 -6.62 9.90 9.78
CA GLU A 122 -6.34 10.95 8.82
C GLU A 122 -5.79 10.33 7.52
N CYS A 123 -6.43 10.57 6.38
CA CYS A 123 -6.02 10.00 5.10
C CYS A 123 -6.29 11.01 3.95
N PRO A 124 -5.24 11.58 3.32
CA PRO A 124 -3.82 11.42 3.64
C PRO A 124 -3.43 11.96 5.02
N THR A 125 -2.39 11.42 5.64
CA THR A 125 -1.82 11.97 6.88
C THR A 125 -1.40 13.43 6.67
N GLY A 126 -1.70 14.31 7.63
CA GLY A 126 -1.45 15.76 7.56
C GLY A 126 -2.48 16.57 6.76
N SER A 127 -3.51 15.95 6.17
CA SER A 127 -4.54 16.64 5.39
C SER A 127 -5.69 17.26 6.21
N GLY A 128 -5.86 16.84 7.47
CA GLY A 128 -7.01 17.13 8.32
C GLY A 128 -8.29 16.35 7.95
N VAL A 129 -8.24 15.47 6.95
CA VAL A 129 -9.40 14.68 6.48
C VAL A 129 -9.45 13.35 7.20
N GLU A 130 -10.40 13.21 8.12
CA GLU A 130 -10.68 11.94 8.79
C GLU A 130 -11.53 11.02 7.91
N MET A 131 -11.07 9.79 7.75
CA MET A 131 -11.74 8.72 7.02
C MET A 131 -11.88 7.49 7.91
N THR A 132 -13.01 6.80 7.81
CA THR A 132 -13.13 5.43 8.31
C THR A 132 -12.18 4.50 7.54
N LEU A 133 -11.88 3.33 8.12
CA LEU A 133 -11.07 2.32 7.43
C LEU A 133 -11.69 1.83 6.10
N GLY A 134 -13.02 1.80 6.01
CA GLY A 134 -13.72 1.47 4.78
C GLY A 134 -13.52 2.53 3.69
N GLU A 135 -13.59 3.81 4.05
CA GLU A 135 -13.32 4.93 3.13
C GLU A 135 -11.86 4.95 2.69
N ALA A 136 -10.91 4.75 3.61
CA ALA A 136 -9.48 4.66 3.29
C ALA A 136 -9.18 3.47 2.35
N ALA A 137 -9.86 2.33 2.52
CA ALA A 137 -9.75 1.19 1.62
C ALA A 137 -10.28 1.52 0.20
N GLN A 138 -11.40 2.25 0.09
CA GLN A 138 -11.92 2.73 -1.19
C GLN A 138 -10.99 3.75 -1.84
N GLU A 139 -10.41 4.67 -1.07
CA GLU A 139 -9.45 5.65 -1.56
C GLU A 139 -8.23 4.97 -2.16
N LEU A 140 -7.66 3.98 -1.47
CA LEU A 140 -6.54 3.21 -1.99
C LEU A 140 -6.92 2.40 -3.25
N ALA A 141 -8.13 1.82 -3.29
CA ALA A 141 -8.63 1.13 -4.47
C ALA A 141 -8.77 2.09 -5.67
N ARG A 142 -9.29 3.31 -5.48
CA ARG A 142 -9.41 4.32 -6.56
C ARG A 142 -8.05 4.70 -7.12
N ARG A 143 -7.05 4.88 -6.26
CA ARG A 143 -5.66 5.15 -6.68
C ARG A 143 -5.11 4.05 -7.58
N LEU A 144 -5.29 2.79 -7.20
CA LEU A 144 -4.84 1.66 -8.01
C LEU A 144 -5.60 1.54 -9.34
N VAL A 145 -6.90 1.81 -9.34
CA VAL A 145 -7.71 1.79 -10.58
C VAL A 145 -7.31 2.92 -11.54
N SER A 146 -6.92 4.09 -11.01
CA SER A 146 -6.46 5.21 -11.84
C SER A 146 -5.22 4.91 -12.70
N LEU A 147 -4.42 3.89 -12.34
CA LEU A 147 -3.31 3.38 -13.15
C LEU A 147 -3.74 2.76 -14.49
N PHE A 148 -5.04 2.55 -14.67
CA PHE A 148 -5.67 1.99 -15.87
C PHE A 148 -6.68 2.95 -16.50
N ASP A 149 -6.75 4.19 -16.00
CA ASP A 149 -7.67 5.21 -16.50
C ASP A 149 -6.90 6.32 -17.24
N GLN A 150 -7.65 7.24 -17.84
CA GLN A 150 -7.10 8.46 -18.43
C GLN A 150 -6.73 9.47 -17.34
N ASN A 151 -5.60 10.14 -17.53
CA ASN A 151 -5.24 11.30 -16.71
C ASN A 151 -6.14 12.51 -17.06
N GLU A 152 -5.97 13.62 -16.35
CA GLU A 152 -6.75 14.85 -16.59
C GLU A 152 -6.60 15.41 -18.02
N ALA A 153 -5.51 15.07 -18.72
CA ALA A 153 -5.28 15.45 -20.11
C ALA A 153 -5.95 14.50 -21.13
N GLY A 154 -6.68 13.47 -20.66
CA GLY A 154 -7.30 12.45 -21.50
C GLY A 154 -6.31 11.42 -22.05
N GLU A 155 -5.08 11.41 -21.55
CA GLU A 155 -4.06 10.44 -21.96
C GLU A 155 -4.17 9.20 -21.08
N TRP A 156 -4.19 8.04 -21.73
CA TRP A 156 -4.13 6.77 -21.01
C TRP A 156 -2.85 6.69 -20.19
N THR A 157 -2.99 6.43 -18.90
CA THR A 157 -1.86 6.10 -18.03
C THR A 157 -1.18 4.82 -18.52
N TYR A 158 0.08 4.62 -18.17
CA TYR A 158 0.93 3.60 -18.79
C TYR A 158 0.42 2.15 -18.65
N GLY A 159 -0.51 1.86 -17.72
CA GLY A 159 -1.24 0.59 -17.64
C GLY A 159 -2.25 0.36 -18.78
N ALA A 160 -2.47 1.34 -19.66
CA ALA A 160 -3.30 1.24 -20.84
C ALA A 160 -2.58 1.84 -22.06
N ARG A 161 -2.27 1.00 -23.08
CA ARG A 161 -1.81 1.51 -24.38
C ARG A 161 -3.01 1.67 -25.30
N GLY A 162 -3.62 2.86 -25.27
CA GLY A 162 -4.88 3.12 -25.97
C GLY A 162 -6.03 2.34 -25.31
N GLU A 163 -6.84 1.63 -26.09
CA GLU A 163 -7.97 0.84 -25.57
C GLU A 163 -7.57 -0.53 -24.97
N ASN A 164 -6.28 -0.91 -25.02
CA ASN A 164 -5.81 -2.20 -24.52
C ASN A 164 -5.02 -2.05 -23.21
N PRO A 165 -5.56 -2.52 -22.07
CA PRO A 165 -4.82 -2.50 -20.81
C PRO A 165 -3.65 -3.49 -20.86
N LEU A 166 -2.48 -3.02 -20.42
CA LEU A 166 -1.29 -3.83 -20.17
C LEU A 166 -1.16 -4.06 -18.68
N PHE A 167 -0.92 -5.32 -18.31
CA PHE A 167 -0.78 -5.71 -16.91
C PHE A 167 0.71 -5.83 -16.58
N PHE A 168 1.27 -4.72 -16.12
CA PHE A 168 2.67 -4.66 -15.72
C PHE A 168 2.92 -5.36 -14.38
N GLU A 169 4.17 -5.75 -14.16
CA GLU A 169 4.61 -6.41 -12.94
C GLU A 169 4.50 -5.48 -11.72
N TYR A 170 4.91 -4.22 -11.90
CA TYR A 170 4.83 -3.14 -10.91
C TYR A 170 4.74 -1.78 -11.60
N PHE A 171 4.45 -0.73 -10.82
CA PHE A 171 4.27 0.63 -11.32
C PHE A 171 5.18 1.59 -10.58
N ASP A 172 5.69 2.58 -11.30
CA ASP A 172 6.54 3.63 -10.76
C ASP A 172 5.81 4.39 -9.64
N GLY A 173 6.45 4.49 -8.47
CA GLY A 173 5.87 5.06 -7.27
C GLY A 173 5.52 6.54 -7.36
N ASP A 174 6.12 7.29 -8.28
CA ASP A 174 5.92 8.74 -8.41
C ASP A 174 5.23 9.14 -9.71
N THR A 175 5.31 8.31 -10.76
CA THR A 175 4.73 8.61 -12.08
C THR A 175 3.59 7.67 -12.49
N GLY A 176 3.43 6.54 -11.80
CA GLY A 176 2.45 5.51 -12.16
C GLY A 176 2.80 4.75 -13.45
N ARG A 177 4.01 4.93 -13.99
CA ARG A 177 4.48 4.24 -15.19
C ARG A 177 4.59 2.73 -14.95
N GLY A 178 3.96 1.93 -15.81
CA GLY A 178 4.10 0.47 -15.78
C GLY A 178 5.51 0.02 -16.14
N LEU A 179 6.05 -0.91 -15.35
CA LEU A 179 7.44 -1.39 -15.42
C LEU A 179 7.52 -2.92 -15.30
N GLY A 180 8.68 -3.49 -15.63
CA GLY A 180 8.89 -4.94 -15.64
C GLY A 180 8.13 -5.64 -16.78
N ALA A 181 7.71 -6.88 -16.53
CA ALA A 181 6.98 -7.67 -17.51
C ALA A 181 5.57 -7.08 -17.80
N SER A 182 5.22 -6.86 -19.08
CA SER A 182 4.01 -6.12 -19.49
C SER A 182 2.76 -6.96 -19.79
N HIS A 183 2.90 -8.28 -19.87
CA HIS A 183 1.80 -9.22 -20.14
C HIS A 183 1.59 -10.16 -18.94
N GLN A 184 1.70 -9.64 -17.72
CA GLN A 184 1.34 -10.39 -16.53
C GLN A 184 -0.14 -10.19 -16.20
N THR A 185 -1.02 -10.98 -16.79
CA THR A 185 -2.34 -11.27 -16.17
C THR A 185 -2.19 -12.15 -14.90
N GLY A 186 -1.14 -11.89 -14.13
CA GLY A 186 -0.88 -12.42 -12.80
C GLY A 186 -1.55 -11.55 -11.74
N TRP A 187 -0.82 -11.14 -10.71
CA TRP A 187 -1.41 -10.38 -9.60
C TRP A 187 -2.02 -9.03 -10.00
N THR A 188 -1.56 -8.40 -11.09
CA THR A 188 -2.07 -7.10 -11.51
C THR A 188 -3.51 -7.19 -12.03
N ALA A 189 -3.97 -8.39 -12.40
CA ALA A 189 -5.37 -8.64 -12.74
C ALA A 189 -6.34 -8.43 -11.56
N LEU A 190 -5.83 -8.32 -10.32
CA LEU A 190 -6.64 -7.96 -9.14
C LEU A 190 -7.33 -6.60 -9.30
N VAL A 191 -6.84 -5.72 -10.19
CA VAL A 191 -7.54 -4.46 -10.52
C VAL A 191 -8.97 -4.69 -10.98
N ALA A 192 -9.27 -5.80 -11.68
CA ALA A 192 -10.63 -6.09 -12.13
C ALA A 192 -11.61 -6.27 -10.96
N LYS A 193 -11.15 -6.86 -9.85
CA LYS A 193 -11.94 -6.98 -8.62
C LYS A 193 -12.15 -5.62 -7.97
N LEU A 194 -11.11 -4.79 -7.90
CA LEU A 194 -11.23 -3.43 -7.35
C LEU A 194 -12.20 -2.56 -8.14
N ILE A 195 -12.19 -2.65 -9.48
CA ILE A 195 -13.15 -1.96 -10.35
C ILE A 195 -14.57 -2.42 -10.05
N ALA A 196 -14.80 -3.75 -9.97
CA ALA A 196 -16.11 -4.31 -9.69
C ALA A 196 -16.67 -3.92 -8.30
N GLU A 197 -15.80 -3.62 -7.34
CA GLU A 197 -16.19 -3.19 -5.99
C GLU A 197 -16.43 -1.69 -5.86
N LEU A 198 -15.89 -0.90 -6.79
CA LEU A 198 -16.09 0.55 -6.84
C LEU A 198 -17.30 0.96 -7.70
N ALA A 199 -17.79 0.05 -8.55
CA ALA A 199 -18.98 0.23 -9.40
C ALA A 199 -20.29 0.06 -8.61
#